data_AF-A0A1A8HD43-F1
#
_entry.id   AF-A0A1A8HD43-F1
#
_cell.length_a   1.000
_cell.length_b   1.000
_cell.length_c   1.000
_cell.angle_alpha   90.00
_cell.angle_beta   90.00
_cell.angle_gamma   90.00
#
_symmetry.space_group_name_H-M   'P 1'
#
loop_
_entity.id
_entity.type
_entity.pdbx_description
1 polymer ?
#
loop_
_entity_poly.entity_id
_entity_poly.type
_entity_poly.pdbx_seq_one_letter_code
_entity_poly.pdbx_strand_id
1 'polypeptide(L)'
;AKEVYKFSMMYGPPENNDLFYCPKGSSKIFRFNVSAMERNSTNLFRAEFRALRIPNSSSKRSEQRIELYQILRPNEHIRKQRYLGAKVVLTRSSPEWISFDVTETVREWLINRGSNLGL
;
A
#
# COMPACT_ATOMS: atom_id res chain seq x y z
N ALA A 1 15.57 -14.87 18.48
CA ALA A 1 14.37 -14.06 18.77
C ALA A 1 13.77 -13.58 17.45
N LYS A 2 12.46 -13.33 17.38
CA LYS A 2 11.83 -12.79 16.16
C LYS A 2 12.12 -11.30 16.05
N GLU A 3 12.72 -10.88 14.94
CA GLU A 3 12.97 -9.47 14.67
C GLU A 3 11.74 -8.83 14.02
N VAL A 4 11.44 -7.57 14.39
CA VAL A 4 10.30 -6.82 13.88
C VAL A 4 10.80 -5.49 13.32
N TYR A 5 10.54 -5.29 12.03
CA TYR A 5 10.86 -4.05 11.34
C TYR A 5 9.60 -3.22 11.11
N LYS A 6 9.73 -1.90 11.25
CA LYS A 6 8.68 -0.93 10.90
C LYS A 6 9.21 0.02 9.83
N PHE A 7 8.55 0.03 8.69
CA PHE A 7 8.85 0.94 7.59
C PHE A 7 7.74 1.98 7.50
N SER A 8 8.10 3.23 7.76
CA SER A 8 7.21 4.35 7.45
C SER A 8 7.15 4.56 5.95
N MET A 9 5.98 5.00 5.47
CA MET A 9 5.82 5.49 4.11
C MET A 9 6.86 6.59 3.81
N MET A 10 7.49 6.54 2.65
CA MET A 10 8.36 7.62 2.20
C MET A 10 7.52 8.88 1.95
N TYR A 11 7.91 10.00 2.56
CA TYR A 11 7.17 11.26 2.43
C TYR A 11 7.18 11.78 0.97
N GLY A 12 6.00 11.88 0.38
CA GLY A 12 5.64 12.98 -0.52
C GLY A 12 4.83 14.03 0.25
N PRO A 13 4.53 15.21 -0.32
CA PRO A 13 3.68 16.20 0.34
C PRO A 13 2.37 15.54 0.80
N PRO A 14 1.85 15.85 2.00
CA PRO A 14 0.68 15.17 2.60
C PRO A 14 -0.59 15.22 1.73
N GLU A 15 -0.63 16.14 0.77
CA GLU A 15 -1.71 16.35 -0.20
C GLU A 15 -1.59 15.47 -1.46
N ASN A 16 -0.47 14.75 -1.66
CA ASN A 16 -0.01 14.36 -2.99
C ASN A 16 0.28 12.86 -3.18
N ASN A 17 -0.44 12.00 -2.45
CA ASN A 17 -0.51 10.57 -2.82
C ASN A 17 -1.42 10.34 -4.04
N ASP A 18 -2.12 11.38 -4.47
CA ASP A 18 -3.03 11.33 -5.61
C ASP A 18 -2.25 11.22 -6.92
N LEU A 19 -2.81 10.46 -7.85
CA LEU A 19 -2.21 10.28 -9.17
C LEU A 19 -2.42 11.53 -10.02
N PHE A 20 -1.34 12.26 -10.31
CA PHE A 20 -1.35 13.39 -11.26
C PHE A 20 -1.94 13.08 -12.65
N TYR A 21 -2.01 11.79 -13.02
CA TYR A 21 -2.48 11.32 -14.33
C TYR A 21 -3.66 10.33 -14.25
N CYS A 22 -4.39 10.26 -13.13
CA CYS A 22 -5.65 9.51 -13.11
C CYS A 22 -6.81 10.51 -13.21
N PRO A 23 -7.41 10.70 -14.40
CA PRO A 23 -8.29 11.85 -14.65
C PRO A 23 -9.56 11.88 -13.80
N LYS A 24 -9.86 10.81 -13.04
CA LYS A 24 -11.10 10.60 -12.27
C LYS A 24 -10.97 9.66 -11.06
N GLY A 25 -9.76 9.38 -10.55
CA GLY A 25 -9.54 8.27 -9.59
C GLY A 25 -9.20 8.72 -8.17
N SER A 26 -9.85 8.13 -7.16
CA SER A 26 -9.55 8.28 -5.72
C SER A 26 -8.35 7.43 -5.25
N SER A 27 -7.44 7.07 -6.17
CA SER A 27 -6.32 6.16 -5.95
C SER A 27 -5.13 6.86 -5.29
N LYS A 28 -4.51 6.19 -4.31
CA LYS A 28 -3.34 6.69 -3.59
C LYS A 28 -2.16 5.73 -3.75
N ILE A 29 -0.96 6.25 -4.01
CA ILE A 29 0.28 5.43 -4.07
C ILE A 29 0.97 5.44 -2.70
N PHE A 30 1.48 4.28 -2.28
CA PHE A 30 2.33 4.14 -1.11
C PHE A 30 3.71 3.57 -1.47
N ARG A 31 4.77 4.33 -1.18
CA ARG A 31 6.16 3.91 -1.43
C ARG A 31 6.91 3.70 -0.12
N PHE A 32 7.77 2.69 -0.11
CA PHE A 32 8.52 2.29 1.08
C PHE A 32 9.98 2.10 0.74
N ASN A 33 10.87 2.52 1.65
CA ASN A 33 12.27 2.13 1.58
C ASN A 33 12.50 0.91 2.49
N VAL A 34 12.53 -0.28 1.89
CA VAL A 34 12.80 -1.54 2.59
C VAL A 34 14.29 -1.93 2.56
N SER A 35 15.20 -1.01 2.21
CA SER A 35 16.63 -1.32 2.03
C SER A 35 17.32 -1.84 3.28
N ALA A 36 16.79 -1.49 4.46
CA ALA A 36 17.29 -1.90 5.77
C ALA A 36 16.89 -3.35 6.14
N MET A 37 15.97 -3.98 5.40
CA MET A 37 15.69 -5.40 5.59
C MET A 37 16.86 -6.26 5.09
N GLU A 38 17.13 -7.33 5.83
CA GLU A 38 18.07 -8.37 5.39
C GLU A 38 17.67 -8.89 4.00
N ARG A 39 18.66 -9.13 3.14
CA ARG A 39 18.44 -9.62 1.77
C ARG A 39 17.89 -11.05 1.74
N ASN A 40 17.97 -11.77 2.86
CA ASN A 40 17.52 -13.15 2.92
C ASN A 40 16.00 -13.22 3.06
N SER A 41 15.32 -13.34 1.92
CA SER A 41 13.85 -13.44 1.84
C SER A 41 13.27 -14.63 2.60
N THR A 42 14.10 -15.63 2.95
CA THR A 42 13.68 -16.80 3.73
C THR A 42 13.42 -16.46 5.21
N ASN A 43 14.01 -15.39 5.73
CA ASN A 43 13.76 -14.90 7.08
C ASN A 43 12.45 -14.09 7.18
N LEU A 44 11.84 -13.73 6.05
CA LEU A 44 10.54 -13.04 6.03
C LEU A 44 9.40 -14.02 6.32
N PHE A 45 8.90 -13.95 7.55
CA PHE A 45 7.75 -14.74 7.98
C PHE A 45 6.40 -14.08 7.63
N ARG A 46 6.27 -12.76 7.83
CA ARG A 46 5.03 -12.01 7.59
C ARG A 46 5.33 -10.53 7.36
N ALA A 47 4.61 -9.91 6.43
CA ALA A 47 4.57 -8.48 6.26
C ALA A 47 3.13 -7.99 6.13
N GLU A 48 2.84 -6.83 6.74
CA GLU A 48 1.53 -6.20 6.64
C GLU A 48 1.67 -4.75 6.20
N PHE A 49 0.87 -4.37 5.21
CA PHE A 49 0.63 -2.96 4.93
C PHE A 49 -0.46 -2.48 5.89
N ARG A 50 -0.19 -1.41 6.63
CA ARG A 50 -1.13 -0.81 7.58
C ARG A 50 -1.39 0.64 7.22
N ALA A 51 -2.66 1.02 7.16
CA ALA A 51 -3.10 2.39 6.94
C ALA A 51 -4.14 2.78 7.99
N LEU A 52 -4.14 4.04 8.39
CA LEU A 52 -5.15 4.58 9.29
C LEU A 52 -6.28 5.18 8.44
N ARG A 53 -7.47 4.58 8.51
CA ARG A 53 -8.67 5.17 7.93
C ARG A 53 -9.12 6.33 8.81
N ILE A 54 -9.33 7.49 8.18
CA ILE A 54 -9.90 8.68 8.82
C ILE A 54 -11.36 8.82 8.38
N PRO A 55 -12.29 9.17 9.30
CA PRO A 55 -13.69 9.40 8.96
C PRO A 55 -13.83 10.49 7.88
N ASN A 56 -14.65 10.23 6.87
CA ASN A 56 -15.07 11.19 5.87
C ASN A 56 -16.53 11.62 6.11
N SER A 57 -16.70 12.71 6.85
CA SER A 57 -18.02 13.29 7.15
C SER A 57 -18.78 13.75 5.89
N SER A 58 -18.07 14.10 4.82
CA SER A 58 -18.66 14.53 3.55
C SER A 58 -19.17 13.37 2.66
N SER A 59 -18.87 12.12 3.01
CA SER A 59 -19.26 10.96 2.20
C SER A 59 -20.78 10.81 2.15
N LYS A 60 -21.36 10.69 0.95
CA LYS A 60 -22.79 10.38 0.75
C LYS A 60 -23.14 8.91 1.03
N ARG A 61 -22.14 8.02 0.99
CA ARG A 61 -22.31 6.57 1.22
C ARG A 61 -21.80 6.19 2.61
N SER A 62 -22.47 5.25 3.27
CA SER A 62 -22.04 4.69 4.58
C SER A 62 -20.82 3.78 4.46
N GLU A 63 -20.65 3.15 3.30
CA GLU A 63 -19.60 2.17 3.02
C GLU A 63 -18.79 2.55 1.77
N GLN A 64 -17.53 2.15 1.77
CA GLN A 64 -16.63 2.27 0.63
C GLN A 64 -15.82 0.98 0.51
N ARG A 65 -15.79 0.40 -0.69
CA ARG A 65 -14.86 -0.69 -1.03
C ARG A 65 -13.53 -0.09 -1.44
N ILE A 66 -12.47 -0.49 -0.74
CA ILE A 66 -11.08 -0.17 -1.06
C ILE A 66 -10.40 -1.41 -1.61
N GLU A 67 -9.48 -1.19 -2.55
CA GLU A 67 -8.73 -2.24 -3.20
C GLU A 67 -7.23 -1.89 -3.10
N LEU A 68 -6.41 -2.88 -2.83
CA LEU A 68 -4.96 -2.76 -2.75
C LEU A 68 -4.34 -3.44 -3.96
N TYR A 69 -3.41 -2.74 -4.58
CA TYR A 69 -2.65 -3.22 -5.71
C TYR A 69 -1.15 -3.12 -5.43
N GLN A 70 -0.37 -3.90 -6.16
CA GLN A 70 1.08 -3.74 -6.30
C GLN A 70 1.37 -3.13 -7.66
N ILE A 71 2.26 -2.15 -7.72
CA ILE A 71 2.71 -1.53 -8.96
C ILE A 71 3.78 -2.43 -9.59
N LEU A 72 3.59 -2.87 -10.85
CA LEU A 72 4.56 -3.69 -11.57
C LEU A 72 5.36 -2.93 -12.63
N ARG A 73 4.75 -1.91 -13.28
CA ARG A 73 5.42 -1.06 -14.28
C ARG A 73 4.87 0.37 -14.25
N PRO A 74 5.69 1.41 -13.97
CA PRO A 74 5.18 2.78 -13.87
C PRO A 74 4.99 3.49 -15.23
N ASN A 75 5.59 2.98 -16.31
CA ASN A 75 5.82 3.73 -17.56
C ASN A 75 5.12 3.18 -18.83
N GLU A 76 4.16 2.26 -18.70
CA GLU A 76 3.33 1.84 -19.84
C GLU A 76 2.01 2.63 -19.84
N HIS A 77 1.43 2.88 -21.02
CA HIS A 77 0.13 3.55 -21.21
C HIS A 77 -1.00 2.89 -20.39
N ILE A 78 -0.80 1.67 -19.92
CA ILE A 78 -1.59 0.99 -18.90
C ILE A 78 -0.64 0.64 -17.76
N ARG A 79 -0.85 1.21 -16.57
CA ARG A 79 -0.11 0.79 -15.37
C ARG A 79 -0.42 -0.69 -15.11
N LYS A 80 0.56 -1.57 -15.32
CA LYS A 80 0.40 -2.96 -14.93
C LYS A 80 0.40 -3.03 -13.41
N GLN A 81 -0.76 -3.31 -12.84
CA GLN A 81 -0.98 -3.47 -11.41
C GLN A 81 -1.38 -4.92 -11.12
N ARG A 82 -0.97 -5.44 -9.97
CA ARG A 82 -1.40 -6.75 -9.47
C ARG A 82 -2.34 -6.53 -8.29
N TYR A 83 -3.56 -7.05 -8.38
CA TYR A 83 -4.51 -7.02 -7.27
C TYR A 83 -3.98 -7.84 -6.09
N LEU A 84 -4.02 -7.27 -4.89
CA LEU A 84 -3.60 -7.93 -3.65
C LEU A 84 -4.79 -8.24 -2.73
N GLY A 85 -5.83 -7.42 -2.76
CA GLY A 85 -7.00 -7.64 -1.91
C GLY A 85 -7.94 -6.45 -1.89
N ALA A 86 -9.09 -6.64 -1.24
CA ALA A 86 -10.10 -5.60 -1.05
C ALA A 86 -10.70 -5.67 0.35
N LYS A 87 -11.15 -4.52 0.86
CA LYS A 87 -11.91 -4.42 2.11
C LYS A 87 -13.06 -3.44 1.93
N VAL A 88 -14.16 -3.70 2.60
CA VAL A 88 -15.25 -2.72 2.74
C VAL A 88 -15.04 -2.01 4.08
N VAL A 89 -15.05 -0.68 4.05
CA VAL A 89 -14.87 0.15 5.23
C VAL A 89 -16.03 1.11 5.40
N LEU A 90 -16.37 1.39 6.65
CA LEU A 90 -17.35 2.42 6.99
C LEU A 90 -16.72 3.80 6.79
N THR A 91 -17.41 4.67 6.08
CA THR A 91 -16.88 5.98 5.69
C THR A 91 -16.89 6.98 6.84
N ARG A 92 -17.87 6.90 7.74
CA ARG A 92 -18.12 7.88 8.81
C ARG A 92 -17.81 7.37 10.22
N SER A 93 -17.37 6.12 10.38
CA SER A 93 -17.02 5.57 11.69
C SER A 93 -15.69 6.14 12.21
N SER A 94 -15.44 5.96 13.51
CA SER A 94 -14.20 6.38 14.19
C SER A 94 -12.94 5.90 13.47
N PRO A 95 -11.79 6.60 13.63
CA PRO A 95 -10.55 6.19 12.98
C PRO A 95 -10.18 4.74 13.28
N GLU A 96 -9.67 4.03 12.26
CA GLU A 96 -9.43 2.59 12.35
C GLU A 96 -8.19 2.18 11.56
N TRP A 97 -7.36 1.34 12.17
CA TRP A 97 -6.24 0.72 11.47
C TRP A 97 -6.72 -0.43 10.60
N ILE A 98 -6.54 -0.28 9.30
CA ILE A 98 -6.74 -1.34 8.33
C ILE A 98 -5.39 -1.98 8.01
N SER A 99 -5.38 -3.30 7.87
CA SER A 99 -4.20 -4.07 7.46
C SER A 99 -4.47 -4.94 6.24
N PHE A 100 -3.45 -5.14 5.42
CA PHE A 100 -3.42 -6.11 4.33
C PHE A 100 -2.18 -6.98 4.48
N ASP A 101 -2.32 -8.28 4.29
CA ASP A 101 -1.16 -9.16 4.16
C ASP A 101 -0.47 -8.87 2.83
N VAL A 102 0.80 -8.49 2.90
CA VAL A 102 1.65 -8.18 1.73
C VAL A 102 2.92 -9.01 1.76
N THR A 103 2.90 -10.16 2.45
CA THR A 103 4.07 -11.01 2.67
C THR A 103 4.71 -11.43 1.36
N GLU A 104 3.93 -11.90 0.38
CA GLU A 104 4.45 -12.27 -0.94
C GLU A 104 5.02 -11.08 -1.69
N THR A 105 4.33 -9.94 -1.68
CA THR A 105 4.79 -8.71 -2.34
C THR A 105 6.12 -8.22 -1.76
N VAL A 106 6.27 -8.20 -0.43
CA VAL A 106 7.52 -7.80 0.21
C VAL A 106 8.60 -8.85 -0.06
N ARG A 107 8.27 -10.15 -0.11
CA ARG A 107 9.23 -11.20 -0.47
C ARG A 107 9.82 -10.95 -1.86
N GLU A 108 8.98 -10.62 -2.84
CA GLU A 108 9.43 -10.26 -4.19
C GLU A 108 10.35 -9.04 -4.18
N TRP A 109 10.03 -8.01 -3.38
CA TRP A 109 10.87 -6.81 -3.24
C TRP A 109 12.25 -7.12 -2.64
N LEU A 110 12.34 -8.09 -1.73
CA LEU A 110 13.62 -8.53 -1.15
C LEU A 110 14.46 -9.33 -2.15
N ILE A 111 13.82 -10.21 -2.94
CA ILE A 111 14.49 -10.99 -3.98
C ILE A 111 14.98 -10.09 -5.12
N ASN A 112 14.14 -9.17 -5.58
CA ASN A 112 14.46 -8.21 -6.63
C ASN A 112 14.09 -6.79 -6.18
N ARG A 113 15.08 -6.05 -5.69
CA ARG A 113 14.89 -4.66 -5.20
C ARG A 113 14.32 -3.71 -6.26
N GLY A 114 14.56 -3.96 -7.54
CA GLY A 114 13.99 -3.17 -8.64
C GLY A 114 12.47 -3.32 -8.79
N SER A 115 11.87 -4.32 -8.15
CA SER A 115 10.42 -4.56 -8.16
C SER A 115 9.64 -3.74 -7.11
N ASN A 116 10.35 -3.06 -6.19
CA ASN A 116 9.73 -2.18 -5.21
C ASN A 116 9.32 -0.85 -5.85
N LEU A 117 8.17 -0.85 -6.51
CA LEU A 117 7.58 0.32 -7.15
C LEU A 117 6.46 0.96 -6.31
N GLY A 118 6.14 0.35 -5.17
CA GLY A 118 5.06 0.75 -4.28
C GLY A 118 3.77 -0.05 -4.46
N LEU A 119 2.79 0.33 -3.63
CA LEU A 119 1.42 -0.14 -3.63
C LEU A 119 0.50 0.93 -4.22
#